data_AF-A0AAE6QGP7-F1
#
_entry.id   AF-A0AAE6QGP7-F1
#
_cell.length_a   1.000
_cell.length_b   1.000
_cell.length_c   1.000
_cell.angle_alpha   90.00
_cell.angle_beta   90.00
_cell.angle_gamma   90.00
#
_symmetry.space_group_name_H-M   'P 1'
#
loop_
_entity.id
_entity.type
_entity.pdbx_description
1 polymer ?
#
loop_
_entity_poly.entity_id
_entity_poly.type
_entity_poly.pdbx_seq_one_letter_code
_entity_poly.pdbx_strand_id
1 'polypeptide(L)'
;MGFKLLKLFREAESLPGGYWIPTPFRIIEIGESLVFVGILPTALGFLTQRPSEGLCRILTPEAAKEFPREDLRSWMGGVSGNPKSEVVDFSESHRVRARPINHQDDIEYLSFNRMATVSAANSGQSAWSRRPVTVVDNEIALCRQWKFGFYRYFSSDIRSGRNISEAVINQPVSRLLYALAHQAGSPIAFSVRYGTESVALRATEKLPAEEYRLALLLSRHVERQGRYTTFFVAYQFAPVLIESFKDLGCVMEIDQ
;
A
#
# COMPACT_ATOMS: atom_id res chain seq x y z
N MET A 1 16.63 13.71 3.76
CA MET A 1 15.62 12.63 3.72
C MET A 1 14.37 12.99 2.90
N GLY A 2 13.92 14.26 2.89
CA GLY A 2 12.71 14.70 2.18
C GLY A 2 12.66 14.43 0.67
N PHE A 3 13.76 14.65 -0.08
CA PHE A 3 13.73 14.53 -1.55
C PHE A 3 13.45 13.13 -2.11
N LYS A 4 13.83 12.04 -1.41
CA LYS A 4 13.51 10.68 -1.86
C LYS A 4 12.03 10.32 -1.66
N LEU A 5 11.36 10.96 -0.70
CA LEU A 5 9.94 10.76 -0.42
C LEU A 5 9.07 11.44 -1.48
N LEU A 6 9.58 12.48 -2.13
CA LEU A 6 8.89 13.18 -3.22
C LEU A 6 8.59 12.27 -4.42
N LYS A 7 9.46 11.29 -4.72
CA LYS A 7 9.19 10.25 -5.76
C LYS A 7 7.91 9.45 -5.55
N LEU A 8 7.41 9.40 -4.32
CA LEU A 8 6.22 8.64 -3.96
C LEU A 8 4.94 9.43 -4.23
N PHE A 9 5.06 10.74 -4.38
CA PHE A 9 4.00 11.61 -4.81
C PHE A 9 3.92 11.53 -6.34
N ARG A 10 2.71 11.32 -6.89
CA ARG A 10 2.44 11.35 -8.34
C ARG A 10 2.87 12.68 -8.98
N GLU A 11 3.11 13.67 -8.12
CA GLU A 11 3.50 15.04 -8.40
C GLU A 11 4.98 15.22 -8.78
N ALA A 12 5.86 14.25 -8.55
CA ALA A 12 7.30 14.39 -8.85
C ALA A 12 7.85 13.30 -9.78
N GLU A 13 8.37 13.73 -10.93
CA GLU A 13 9.14 12.90 -11.85
C GLU A 13 10.64 13.01 -11.53
N SER A 14 11.33 11.86 -11.45
CA SER A 14 12.77 11.82 -11.17
C SER A 14 13.56 12.08 -12.44
N LEU A 15 14.42 13.11 -12.45
CA LEU A 15 15.37 13.36 -13.52
C LEU A 15 16.82 13.07 -13.05
N PRO A 16 17.77 12.77 -13.95
CA PRO A 16 19.18 12.74 -13.61
C PRO A 16 19.60 14.11 -13.06
N GLY A 17 19.90 14.19 -11.76
CA GLY A 17 20.30 15.43 -11.07
C GLY A 17 19.18 16.23 -10.39
N GLY A 18 17.92 15.76 -10.37
CA GLY A 18 16.85 16.50 -9.70
C GLY A 18 15.46 15.88 -9.81
N TYR A 19 14.43 16.71 -9.58
CA TYR A 19 13.02 16.36 -9.71
C TYR A 19 12.34 17.40 -10.60
N TRP A 20 11.56 16.92 -11.56
CA TRP A 20 10.57 17.75 -12.22
C TRP A 20 9.23 17.56 -11.51
N ILE A 21 8.47 18.64 -11.34
CA ILE A 21 7.13 18.62 -10.75
C ILE A 21 6.16 18.97 -11.86
N PRO A 22 5.77 18.01 -12.71
CA PRO A 22 4.95 18.30 -13.87
C PRO A 22 3.48 18.53 -13.51
N THR A 23 3.04 18.13 -12.30
CA THR A 23 1.61 18.11 -11.96
C THR A 23 1.18 19.38 -11.23
N PRO A 24 0.06 20.02 -11.65
CA PRO A 24 -0.45 21.21 -11.00
C PRO A 24 -0.74 20.95 -9.52
N PHE A 25 -0.49 21.97 -8.69
CA PHE A 25 -0.90 21.96 -7.28
C PHE A 25 -2.38 21.66 -7.15
N ARG A 26 -2.75 20.89 -6.14
CA ARG A 26 -4.14 20.45 -5.95
C ARG A 26 -4.49 20.35 -4.48
N ILE A 27 -5.78 20.51 -4.20
CA ILE A 27 -6.37 20.38 -2.87
C ILE A 27 -7.13 19.08 -2.82
N ILE A 28 -6.90 18.34 -1.74
CA ILE A 28 -7.62 17.11 -1.43
C ILE A 28 -8.44 17.35 -0.18
N GLU A 29 -9.69 16.91 -0.23
CA GLU A 29 -10.58 16.92 0.93
C GLU A 29 -10.31 15.66 1.76
N ILE A 30 -9.83 15.84 3.00
CA ILE A 30 -9.49 14.77 3.94
C ILE A 30 -10.25 15.02 5.25
N GLY A 31 -11.33 14.27 5.45
CA GLY A 31 -12.30 14.60 6.50
C GLY A 31 -12.86 16.00 6.29
N GLU A 32 -12.76 16.85 7.31
CA GLU A 32 -13.17 18.27 7.23
C GLU A 32 -12.03 19.20 6.77
N SER A 33 -10.84 18.67 6.51
CA SER A 33 -9.65 19.46 6.17
C SER A 33 -9.43 19.56 4.65
N LEU A 34 -9.05 20.75 4.21
CA LEU A 34 -8.58 21.00 2.84
C LEU A 34 -7.05 20.90 2.81
N VAL A 35 -6.53 19.80 2.27
CA VAL A 35 -5.11 19.48 2.28
C VAL A 35 -4.46 19.83 0.95
N PHE A 36 -3.46 20.71 0.99
CA PHE A 36 -2.64 21.02 -0.17
C PHE A 36 -1.61 19.90 -0.43
N VAL A 37 -1.55 19.43 -1.68
CA VAL A 37 -0.55 18.47 -2.16
C VAL A 37 0.31 19.12 -3.24
N GLY A 38 1.60 19.27 -2.93
CA GLY A 38 2.59 19.83 -3.83
C GLY A 38 3.90 20.14 -3.12
N ILE A 39 4.99 20.21 -3.87
CA ILE A 39 6.28 20.71 -3.36
C ILE A 39 6.26 22.22 -3.53
N LEU A 40 6.34 22.97 -2.43
CA LEU A 40 6.51 24.41 -2.51
C LEU A 40 7.93 24.73 -3.02
N PRO A 41 8.09 25.56 -4.06
CA PRO A 41 9.22 26.46 -4.08
C PRO A 41 9.03 27.43 -2.90
N THR A 42 10.07 27.59 -2.08
CA THR A 42 10.14 28.51 -0.93
C THR A 42 9.73 29.97 -1.25
N ALA A 43 9.51 30.30 -2.54
CA ALA A 43 9.14 31.60 -3.08
C ALA A 43 7.64 31.97 -2.98
N LEU A 44 6.72 31.01 -2.74
CA LEU A 44 5.28 31.31 -2.57
C LEU A 44 4.95 31.49 -1.08
N GLY A 45 5.43 32.59 -0.49
CA GLY A 45 5.42 32.88 0.95
C GLY A 45 4.06 32.94 1.66
N PHE A 46 2.94 32.73 0.95
CA PHE A 46 1.60 32.67 1.56
C PHE A 46 1.25 31.29 2.15
N LEU A 47 1.96 30.23 1.77
CA LEU A 47 1.74 28.87 2.29
C LEU A 47 2.65 28.53 3.47
N THR A 48 3.71 29.31 3.73
CA THR A 48 4.64 29.09 4.85
C THR A 48 4.06 29.49 6.21
N GLN A 49 3.03 30.34 6.23
CA GLN A 49 2.33 30.76 7.45
C GLN A 49 1.16 29.83 7.85
N ARG A 50 0.92 28.75 7.10
CA ARG A 50 -0.23 27.85 7.31
C ARG A 50 0.14 26.69 8.24
N PRO A 51 -0.80 26.26 9.12
CA PRO A 51 -0.56 25.13 10.01
C PRO A 51 -0.21 23.87 9.20
N SER A 52 0.90 23.26 9.58
CA SER A 52 1.40 22.02 9.00
C SER A 52 1.10 20.84 9.91
N GLU A 53 0.60 19.77 9.32
CA GLU A 53 0.43 18.49 10.01
C GLU A 53 1.26 17.43 9.29
N GLY A 54 2.54 17.37 9.63
CA GLY A 54 3.52 16.57 8.88
C GLY A 54 3.81 17.10 7.48
N LEU A 55 3.67 16.23 6.48
CA LEU A 55 3.87 16.62 5.07
C LEU A 55 2.68 17.38 4.49
N CYS A 56 1.49 17.28 5.10
CA CYS A 56 0.32 18.02 4.64
C CYS A 56 0.32 19.48 5.13
N ARG A 57 -0.38 20.34 4.37
CA ARG A 57 -0.67 21.72 4.76
C ARG A 57 -2.17 21.90 4.70
N ILE A 58 -2.75 22.37 5.80
CA ILE A 58 -4.20 22.60 5.88
C ILE A 58 -4.47 24.03 5.43
N LEU A 59 -5.33 24.16 4.42
CA LEU A 59 -5.76 25.45 3.89
C LEU A 59 -7.12 25.85 4.45
N THR A 60 -7.35 27.16 4.51
CA THR A 60 -8.71 27.68 4.73
C THR A 60 -9.52 27.59 3.43
N PRO A 61 -10.86 27.59 3.50
CA PRO A 61 -11.73 27.55 2.32
C PRO A 61 -11.42 28.65 1.29
N GLU A 62 -10.97 29.82 1.73
CA GLU A 62 -10.61 30.94 0.86
C GLU A 62 -9.34 30.64 0.05
N ALA A 63 -8.27 30.19 0.72
CA ALA A 63 -7.01 29.86 0.06
C ALA A 63 -7.16 28.64 -0.87
N ALA A 64 -8.04 27.69 -0.52
CA ALA A 64 -8.31 26.52 -1.35
C ALA A 64 -9.02 26.83 -2.67
N LYS A 65 -9.61 28.03 -2.85
CA LYS A 65 -10.25 28.44 -4.12
C LYS A 65 -9.25 28.69 -5.24
N GLU A 66 -7.98 28.92 -4.92
CA GLU A 66 -6.92 29.23 -5.89
C GLU A 66 -6.37 27.98 -6.60
N PHE A 67 -6.79 26.79 -6.17
CA PHE A 67 -6.22 25.52 -6.62
C PHE A 67 -7.33 24.56 -7.06
N PRO A 68 -7.07 23.70 -8.06
CA PRO A 68 -8.00 22.64 -8.44
C PRO A 68 -8.22 21.69 -7.27
N ARG A 69 -9.48 21.27 -7.10
CA ARG A 69 -9.88 20.30 -6.08
C ARG A 69 -9.97 18.91 -6.69
N GLU A 70 -9.53 17.93 -5.92
CA GLU A 70 -9.59 16.52 -6.26
C GLU A 70 -10.08 15.76 -5.02
N ASP A 71 -10.98 14.79 -5.19
CA ASP A 71 -11.37 13.93 -4.08
C ASP A 71 -10.24 12.96 -3.73
N LEU A 72 -10.20 12.51 -2.47
CA LEU A 72 -9.14 11.62 -1.97
C LEU A 72 -9.01 10.34 -2.82
N ARG A 73 -10.13 9.75 -3.25
CA ARG A 73 -10.14 8.50 -4.01
C ARG A 73 -9.57 8.69 -5.42
N SER A 74 -9.93 9.77 -6.11
CA SER A 74 -9.34 10.15 -7.41
C SER A 74 -7.84 10.38 -7.26
N TRP A 75 -7.42 11.12 -6.22
CA TRP A 75 -6.00 11.37 -5.99
C TRP A 75 -5.24 10.06 -5.74
N MET A 76 -5.83 9.12 -4.99
CA MET A 76 -5.35 7.74 -4.79
C MET A 76 -5.37 6.88 -6.06
N GLY A 77 -5.83 7.41 -7.19
CA GLY A 77 -5.84 6.74 -8.48
C GLY A 77 -7.07 5.90 -8.74
N GLY A 78 -8.20 6.24 -8.11
CA GLY A 78 -9.45 5.47 -8.21
C GLY A 78 -9.37 4.14 -7.46
N VAL A 79 -8.38 3.99 -6.59
CA VAL A 79 -8.08 2.73 -5.93
C VAL A 79 -9.07 2.51 -4.81
N SER A 80 -10.03 1.63 -5.08
CA SER A 80 -11.09 1.19 -4.18
C SER A 80 -11.31 -0.29 -4.43
N GLY A 81 -10.30 -1.09 -4.12
CA GLY A 81 -10.44 -2.53 -4.23
C GLY A 81 -11.11 -3.03 -2.98
N ASN A 82 -12.33 -3.56 -3.08
CA ASN A 82 -12.79 -4.52 -2.09
C ASN A 82 -11.83 -5.72 -2.18
N PRO A 83 -11.23 -6.20 -1.08
CA PRO A 83 -10.33 -7.36 -1.11
C PRO A 83 -10.92 -8.56 -1.86
N LYS A 84 -12.25 -8.73 -1.78
CA LYS A 84 -12.96 -9.78 -2.50
C LYS A 84 -12.94 -9.59 -4.02
N SER A 85 -13.07 -8.36 -4.53
CA SER A 85 -13.04 -8.14 -5.98
C SER A 85 -11.65 -8.36 -6.56
N GLU A 86 -10.60 -7.94 -5.84
CA GLU A 86 -9.19 -8.16 -6.26
C GLU A 86 -8.88 -9.66 -6.45
N VAL A 87 -9.36 -10.50 -5.52
CA VAL A 87 -9.25 -11.96 -5.60
C VAL A 87 -10.02 -12.54 -6.79
N VAL A 88 -11.26 -12.09 -6.99
CA VAL A 88 -12.10 -12.55 -8.10
C VAL A 88 -11.42 -12.22 -9.43
N ASP A 89 -11.00 -10.96 -9.60
CA ASP A 89 -10.28 -10.50 -10.78
C ASP A 89 -8.98 -11.30 -10.98
N PHE A 90 -8.29 -11.66 -9.90
CA PHE A 90 -7.06 -12.45 -9.97
C PHE A 90 -7.34 -13.87 -10.49
N SER A 91 -8.37 -14.52 -9.95
CA SER A 91 -8.78 -15.86 -10.37
C SER A 91 -9.30 -15.88 -11.81
N GLU A 92 -10.13 -14.91 -12.19
CA GLU A 92 -10.68 -14.80 -13.53
C GLU A 92 -9.59 -14.48 -14.56
N SER A 93 -8.69 -13.55 -14.23
CA SER A 93 -7.56 -13.21 -15.10
C SER A 93 -6.66 -14.43 -15.34
N HIS A 94 -6.41 -15.24 -14.30
CA HIS A 94 -5.68 -16.50 -14.45
C HIS A 94 -6.40 -17.45 -15.41
N ARG A 95 -7.69 -17.74 -15.16
CA ARG A 95 -8.48 -18.68 -15.99
C ARG A 95 -8.51 -18.30 -17.46
N VAL A 96 -8.53 -17.00 -17.77
CA VAL A 96 -8.56 -16.51 -19.16
C VAL A 96 -7.17 -16.56 -19.83
N ARG A 97 -6.09 -16.38 -19.07
CA ARG A 97 -4.75 -16.10 -19.62
C ARG A 97 -3.73 -17.20 -19.38
N ALA A 98 -4.06 -18.19 -18.56
CA ALA A 98 -3.18 -19.30 -18.22
C ALA A 98 -2.75 -20.05 -19.49
N ARG A 99 -1.44 -20.27 -19.61
CA ARG A 99 -0.83 -21.05 -20.68
C ARG A 99 -0.10 -22.26 -20.09
N PRO A 100 -0.15 -23.43 -20.74
CA PRO A 100 0.61 -24.59 -20.30
C PRO A 100 2.11 -24.29 -20.21
N ILE A 101 2.77 -24.87 -19.21
CA ILE A 101 4.23 -24.78 -19.05
C ILE A 101 4.86 -26.17 -18.98
N ASN A 102 6.08 -26.29 -19.51
CA ASN A 102 6.79 -27.58 -19.57
C ASN A 102 7.73 -27.80 -18.38
N HIS A 103 8.47 -26.77 -17.95
CA HIS A 103 9.28 -26.81 -16.74
C HIS A 103 9.65 -25.39 -16.28
N GLN A 104 9.67 -25.18 -14.97
CA GLN A 104 10.23 -23.98 -14.35
C GLN A 104 10.94 -24.35 -13.06
N ASP A 105 12.18 -23.89 -12.93
CA ASP A 105 13.00 -24.06 -11.72
C ASP A 105 12.98 -22.80 -10.86
N ASP A 106 13.40 -22.93 -9.60
CA ASP A 106 13.53 -21.80 -8.66
C ASP A 106 12.26 -20.96 -8.46
N ILE A 107 11.10 -21.62 -8.48
CA ILE A 107 9.81 -20.99 -8.18
C ILE A 107 9.62 -20.94 -6.67
N GLU A 108 9.19 -19.78 -6.19
CA GLU A 108 8.71 -19.61 -4.84
C GLU A 108 7.21 -19.34 -4.84
N TYR A 109 6.52 -19.94 -3.89
CA TYR A 109 5.08 -19.87 -3.72
C TYR A 109 4.77 -19.04 -2.49
N LEU A 110 3.77 -18.17 -2.63
CA LEU A 110 3.23 -17.43 -1.50
C LEU A 110 2.49 -18.38 -0.55
N SER A 111 2.72 -18.18 0.73
CA SER A 111 1.99 -18.84 1.80
C SER A 111 1.69 -17.83 2.91
N PHE A 112 0.61 -18.08 3.66
CA PHE A 112 0.22 -17.25 4.80
C PHE A 112 0.34 -18.05 6.09
N ASN A 113 0.91 -17.43 7.12
CA ASN A 113 1.01 -18.05 8.44
C ASN A 113 -0.29 -17.85 9.22
N ARG A 114 -1.14 -18.89 9.23
CA ARG A 114 -2.45 -18.88 9.90
C ARG A 114 -2.42 -18.65 11.41
N MET A 115 -1.25 -18.76 12.06
CA MET A 115 -1.12 -18.60 13.52
C MET A 115 -0.32 -17.36 13.94
N ALA A 116 0.05 -16.47 13.01
CA ALA A 116 0.77 -15.25 13.36
C ALA A 116 -0.19 -14.22 13.99
N THR A 117 -0.50 -14.38 15.28
CA THR A 117 -0.92 -13.26 16.13
C THR A 117 0.23 -12.25 16.23
N VAL A 118 -0.04 -10.94 16.37
CA VAL A 118 1.00 -9.90 16.47
C VAL A 118 2.04 -10.17 17.58
N SER A 119 1.66 -10.93 18.61
CA SER A 119 2.55 -11.44 19.67
C SER A 119 3.70 -12.33 19.15
N ALA A 120 3.53 -13.02 18.00
CA ALA A 120 4.59 -13.73 17.28
C ALA A 120 5.40 -12.75 16.41
N ALA A 121 5.97 -11.74 17.07
CA ALA A 121 6.52 -10.50 16.51
C ALA A 121 7.76 -10.66 15.60
N ASN A 122 8.09 -11.86 15.10
CA ASN A 122 9.29 -12.08 14.26
C ASN A 122 9.03 -12.83 12.94
N SER A 123 7.91 -13.52 12.75
CA SER A 123 7.60 -14.19 11.47
C SER A 123 6.71 -13.31 10.60
N GLY A 124 7.05 -13.09 9.33
CA GLY A 124 6.17 -12.38 8.37
C GLY A 124 4.81 -13.06 8.32
N GLN A 125 3.74 -12.31 8.08
CA GLN A 125 2.42 -12.93 7.95
C GLN A 125 2.29 -13.61 6.58
N SER A 126 3.01 -13.07 5.60
CA SER A 126 3.30 -13.73 4.32
C SER A 126 4.71 -14.31 4.31
N ALA A 127 4.87 -15.47 3.67
CA ALA A 127 6.16 -16.10 3.44
C ALA A 127 6.23 -16.68 2.02
N TRP A 128 7.43 -16.61 1.44
CA TRP A 128 7.73 -17.19 0.14
C TRP A 128 8.61 -18.42 0.36
N SER A 129 8.23 -19.55 -0.24
CA SER A 129 8.98 -20.79 -0.08
C SER A 129 8.96 -21.63 -1.35
N ARG A 130 9.88 -22.58 -1.49
CA ARG A 130 9.90 -23.52 -2.62
C ARG A 130 8.86 -24.64 -2.51
N ARG A 131 8.05 -24.65 -1.44
CA ARG A 131 6.97 -25.62 -1.26
C ARG A 131 5.74 -25.16 -2.05
N PRO A 132 5.19 -25.99 -2.96
CA PRO A 132 3.96 -25.66 -3.67
C PRO A 132 2.79 -25.42 -2.70
N VAL A 133 2.18 -24.25 -2.78
CA VAL A 133 1.03 -23.83 -1.97
C VAL A 133 0.08 -23.00 -2.84
N THR A 134 -1.21 -23.30 -2.75
CA THR A 134 -2.29 -22.57 -3.43
C THR A 134 -2.84 -21.49 -2.52
N VAL A 135 -3.27 -20.38 -3.11
CA VAL A 135 -3.83 -19.21 -2.41
C VAL A 135 -5.30 -18.96 -2.73
N VAL A 136 -5.83 -19.55 -3.81
CA VAL A 136 -7.27 -19.48 -4.17
C VAL A 136 -7.79 -20.87 -4.51
N ASP A 137 -8.95 -21.22 -3.93
CA ASP A 137 -9.79 -22.40 -4.22
C ASP A 137 -9.06 -23.76 -4.25
N ASN A 138 -7.88 -23.87 -3.63
CA ASN A 138 -6.98 -25.03 -3.73
C ASN A 138 -6.50 -25.34 -5.16
N GLU A 139 -6.57 -24.37 -6.07
CA GLU A 139 -6.21 -24.54 -7.48
C GLU A 139 -5.07 -23.62 -7.89
N ILE A 140 -5.21 -22.33 -7.56
CA ILE A 140 -4.33 -21.28 -8.08
C ILE A 140 -3.34 -20.85 -7.00
N ALA A 141 -2.07 -20.79 -7.37
CA ALA A 141 -0.99 -20.24 -6.58
C ALA A 141 -0.55 -18.87 -7.07
N LEU A 142 -0.08 -18.03 -6.14
CA LEU A 142 0.71 -16.84 -6.45
C LEU A 142 2.18 -17.20 -6.33
N CYS A 143 2.90 -17.08 -7.44
CA CYS A 143 4.28 -17.49 -7.58
C CYS A 143 5.18 -16.29 -7.86
N ARG A 144 6.47 -16.42 -7.49
CA ARG A 144 7.53 -15.54 -7.96
C ARG A 144 8.75 -16.33 -8.37
N GLN A 145 9.55 -15.75 -9.26
CA GLN A 145 10.81 -16.32 -9.71
C GLN A 145 11.83 -15.21 -9.88
N TRP A 146 13.05 -15.41 -9.36
CA TRP A 146 14.14 -14.48 -9.56
C TRP A 146 14.72 -14.64 -10.98
N LYS A 147 14.62 -13.61 -11.81
CA LYS A 147 15.18 -13.57 -13.16
C LYS A 147 15.69 -12.18 -13.49
N PHE A 148 16.84 -12.10 -14.16
CA PHE A 148 17.41 -10.83 -14.65
C PHE A 148 17.52 -9.71 -13.60
N GLY A 149 17.81 -10.06 -12.34
CA GLY A 149 18.00 -9.10 -11.26
C GLY A 149 16.71 -8.58 -10.60
N PHE A 150 15.55 -9.16 -10.91
CA PHE A 150 14.28 -8.85 -10.25
C PHE A 150 13.41 -10.10 -10.05
N TYR A 151 12.40 -9.99 -9.17
CA TYR A 151 11.35 -10.99 -9.06
C TYR A 151 10.27 -10.73 -10.09
N ARG A 152 10.02 -11.69 -10.98
CA ARG A 152 8.80 -11.74 -11.78
C ARG A 152 7.71 -12.46 -10.98
N TYR A 153 6.49 -11.93 -11.01
CA TYR A 153 5.33 -12.52 -10.34
C TYR A 153 4.35 -13.06 -11.37
N PHE A 154 3.76 -14.21 -11.08
CA PHE A 154 2.80 -14.88 -11.96
C PHE A 154 1.87 -15.77 -11.14
N SER A 155 0.72 -16.13 -11.70
CA SER A 155 -0.18 -17.12 -11.13
C SER A 155 -0.03 -18.46 -11.82
N SER A 156 -0.27 -19.55 -11.10
CA SER A 156 -0.07 -20.91 -11.61
C SER A 156 -1.11 -21.87 -11.07
N ASP A 157 -1.65 -22.75 -11.92
CA ASP A 157 -2.39 -23.92 -11.44
C ASP A 157 -1.40 -24.96 -10.89
N ILE A 158 -1.67 -25.43 -9.67
CA ILE A 158 -0.90 -26.52 -9.06
C ILE A 158 -1.70 -27.81 -9.16
N ARG A 159 -1.14 -28.84 -9.81
CA ARG A 159 -1.68 -30.21 -9.79
C ARG A 159 -0.59 -31.18 -9.36
N SER A 160 -0.91 -32.05 -8.40
CA SER A 160 0.02 -33.06 -7.86
C SER A 160 1.38 -32.47 -7.45
N GLY A 161 1.36 -31.28 -6.84
CA GLY A 161 2.56 -30.57 -6.38
C GLY A 161 3.43 -29.98 -7.50
N ARG A 162 2.91 -29.85 -8.72
CA ARG A 162 3.61 -29.27 -9.86
C ARG A 162 2.79 -28.16 -10.52
N ASN A 163 3.48 -27.15 -11.01
CA ASN A 163 2.88 -26.10 -11.83
C ASN A 163 2.62 -26.66 -13.22
N ILE A 164 1.37 -26.53 -13.69
CA ILE A 164 0.96 -26.99 -15.02
C ILE A 164 0.67 -25.84 -15.97
N SER A 165 0.40 -24.65 -15.44
CA SER A 165 0.08 -23.46 -16.20
C SER A 165 0.72 -22.21 -15.59
N GLU A 166 0.87 -21.15 -16.36
CA GLU A 166 1.28 -19.83 -15.89
C GLU A 166 0.42 -18.74 -16.53
N ALA A 167 0.05 -17.72 -15.75
CA ALA A 167 -0.50 -16.46 -16.24
C ALA A 167 0.23 -15.25 -15.64
N VAL A 168 0.43 -14.21 -16.44
CA VAL A 168 0.99 -12.93 -15.97
C VAL A 168 -0.02 -12.22 -15.07
N ILE A 169 0.48 -11.62 -13.98
CA ILE A 169 -0.32 -10.81 -13.07
C ILE A 169 -0.28 -9.36 -13.52
N ASN A 170 -1.46 -8.81 -13.84
CA ASN A 170 -1.60 -7.41 -14.22
C ASN A 170 -1.99 -6.49 -13.05
N GLN A 171 -2.33 -7.06 -11.90
CA GLN A 171 -2.67 -6.30 -10.71
C GLN A 171 -1.40 -5.90 -9.92
N PRO A 172 -1.44 -4.80 -9.15
CA PRO A 172 -0.37 -4.49 -8.21
C PRO A 172 -0.21 -5.60 -7.17
N VAL A 173 0.88 -6.36 -7.25
CA VAL A 173 1.14 -7.52 -6.36
C VAL A 173 1.02 -7.15 -4.89
N SER A 174 1.46 -5.95 -4.49
CA SER A 174 1.34 -5.49 -3.11
C SER A 174 -0.11 -5.43 -2.63
N ARG A 175 -1.08 -5.05 -3.46
CA ARG A 175 -2.51 -5.05 -3.08
C ARG A 175 -3.08 -6.46 -3.05
N LEU A 176 -2.72 -7.26 -4.05
CA LEU A 176 -3.14 -8.66 -4.14
C LEU A 176 -2.70 -9.47 -2.91
N LEU A 177 -1.52 -9.18 -2.35
CA LEU A 177 -1.05 -9.81 -1.10
C LEU A 177 -2.01 -9.57 0.08
N TYR A 178 -2.50 -8.33 0.24
CA TYR A 178 -3.45 -7.99 1.31
C TYR A 178 -4.80 -8.68 1.08
N ALA A 179 -5.26 -8.67 -0.18
CA ALA A 179 -6.52 -9.30 -0.57
C ALA A 179 -6.51 -10.82 -0.33
N LEU A 180 -5.44 -11.50 -0.75
CA LEU A 180 -5.25 -12.94 -0.53
C LEU A 180 -5.04 -13.27 0.95
N ALA A 181 -4.33 -12.43 1.71
CA ALA A 181 -4.15 -12.63 3.15
C ALA A 181 -5.50 -12.58 3.89
N HIS A 182 -6.34 -11.60 3.55
CA HIS A 182 -7.70 -11.49 4.07
C HIS A 182 -8.55 -12.72 3.70
N GLN A 183 -8.56 -13.15 2.44
CA GLN A 183 -9.29 -14.35 2.00
C GLN A 183 -8.79 -15.64 2.70
N ALA A 184 -7.49 -15.76 2.94
CA ALA A 184 -6.89 -16.92 3.59
C ALA A 184 -7.18 -17.01 5.10
N GLY A 185 -7.95 -16.06 5.66
CA GLY A 185 -8.22 -15.96 7.10
C GLY A 185 -7.00 -15.54 7.90
N SER A 186 -6.06 -14.81 7.29
CA SER A 186 -4.85 -14.30 7.93
C SER A 186 -4.61 -12.84 7.53
N PRO A 187 -5.58 -11.93 7.77
CA PRO A 187 -5.50 -10.54 7.35
C PRO A 187 -4.33 -9.82 8.03
N ILE A 188 -3.76 -8.84 7.31
CA ILE A 188 -2.66 -8.02 7.81
C ILE A 188 -3.14 -7.16 8.96
N ALA A 189 -2.49 -7.31 10.11
CA ALA A 189 -2.80 -6.58 11.32
C ALA A 189 -2.01 -5.27 11.38
N PHE A 190 -2.68 -4.20 11.80
CA PHE A 190 -2.07 -2.92 12.10
C PHE A 190 -2.34 -2.58 13.56
N SER A 191 -1.27 -2.30 14.31
CA SER A 191 -1.40 -1.81 15.68
C SER A 191 -1.68 -0.32 15.66
N VAL A 192 -2.70 0.10 16.41
CA VAL A 192 -3.13 1.48 16.57
C VAL A 192 -2.98 1.83 18.05
N ARG A 193 -2.15 2.83 18.36
CA ARG A 193 -1.94 3.32 19.72
C ARG A 193 -2.24 4.81 19.79
N TYR A 194 -3.14 5.16 20.71
CA TYR A 194 -3.48 6.56 20.97
C TYR A 194 -2.50 7.16 21.98
N GLY A 195 -1.72 8.16 21.57
CA GLY A 195 -0.81 8.91 22.44
C GLY A 195 -1.36 10.29 22.77
N THR A 196 -0.71 11.07 23.62
CA THR A 196 -1.26 12.38 24.05
C THR A 196 -1.48 13.39 22.92
N GLU A 197 -0.61 13.40 21.90
CA GLU A 197 -0.62 14.41 20.83
C GLU A 197 -0.86 13.82 19.42
N SER A 198 -0.77 12.50 19.28
CA SER A 198 -0.86 11.83 17.99
C SER A 198 -1.31 10.37 18.14
N VAL A 199 -1.74 9.78 17.03
CA VAL A 199 -2.04 8.36 16.92
C VAL A 199 -0.88 7.70 16.19
N ALA A 200 -0.33 6.64 16.77
CA ALA A 200 0.70 5.81 16.16
C ALA A 200 0.05 4.61 15.47
N LEU A 201 0.23 4.50 14.15
CA LEU A 201 -0.22 3.36 13.35
C LEU A 201 1.00 2.57 12.89
N ARG A 202 1.12 1.33 13.34
CA ARG A 202 2.25 0.44 13.03
C ARG A 202 1.85 -0.62 12.00
N ALA A 203 2.52 -0.57 10.86
CA ALA A 203 2.47 -1.57 9.80
C ALA A 203 3.53 -2.65 10.02
N THR A 204 3.15 -3.91 9.87
CA THR A 204 4.06 -5.08 9.95
C THR A 204 4.54 -5.57 8.59
N GLU A 205 3.88 -5.11 7.52
CA GLU A 205 4.16 -5.44 6.13
C GLU A 205 4.29 -4.14 5.33
N LYS A 206 4.93 -4.23 4.16
CA LYS A 206 5.04 -3.08 3.25
C LYS A 206 3.64 -2.69 2.76
N LEU A 207 3.28 -1.42 2.91
CA LEU A 207 2.03 -0.87 2.36
C LEU A 207 2.07 -0.84 0.82
N PRO A 208 0.92 -1.03 0.13
CA PRO A 208 0.81 -0.68 -1.28
C PRO A 208 1.10 0.81 -1.49
N ALA A 209 1.46 1.18 -2.72
CA ALA A 209 2.02 2.50 -3.01
C ALA A 209 1.06 3.63 -2.65
N GLU A 210 -0.24 3.44 -2.89
CA GLU A 210 -1.29 4.41 -2.66
C GLU A 210 -1.48 4.70 -1.17
N GLU A 211 -1.65 3.67 -0.35
CA GLU A 211 -1.82 3.80 1.10
C GLU A 211 -0.52 4.24 1.78
N TYR A 212 0.63 3.80 1.26
CA TYR A 212 1.91 4.30 1.73
C TYR A 212 2.06 5.81 1.47
N ARG A 213 1.64 6.29 0.30
CA ARG A 213 1.66 7.72 -0.03
C ARG A 213 0.68 8.51 0.84
N LEU A 214 -0.53 7.99 1.08
CA LEU A 214 -1.49 8.60 2.00
C LEU A 214 -0.91 8.67 3.43
N ALA A 215 -0.35 7.56 3.93
CA ALA A 215 0.28 7.51 5.24
C ALA A 215 1.39 8.56 5.36
N LEU A 216 2.25 8.69 4.34
CA LEU A 216 3.29 9.72 4.32
C LEU A 216 2.74 11.14 4.32
N LEU A 217 1.69 11.42 3.54
CA LEU A 217 1.06 12.73 3.48
C LEU A 217 0.56 13.17 4.87
N LEU A 218 -0.09 12.25 5.60
CA LEU A 218 -0.74 12.53 6.88
C LEU A 218 0.20 12.41 8.10
N SER A 219 1.38 11.82 7.93
CA SER A 219 2.31 11.58 9.02
C SER A 219 3.13 12.82 9.38
N ARG A 220 3.13 13.19 10.66
CA ARG A 220 4.10 14.09 11.27
C ARG A 220 5.50 13.50 11.29
N HIS A 221 5.56 12.21 11.59
CA HIS A 221 6.79 11.47 11.76
C HIS A 221 6.61 10.01 11.31
N VAL A 222 7.71 9.39 10.86
CA VAL A 222 7.73 7.98 10.46
C VAL A 222 8.95 7.32 11.07
N GLU A 223 8.71 6.28 11.88
CA GLU A 223 9.75 5.44 12.45
C GLU A 223 9.84 4.12 11.71
N ARG A 224 11.06 3.61 11.53
CA ARG A 224 11.31 2.30 10.93
C ARG A 224 12.18 1.48 11.87
N GLN A 225 11.68 0.33 12.27
CA GLN A 225 12.37 -0.59 13.18
C GLN A 225 12.31 -2.00 12.59
N GLY A 226 13.41 -2.43 11.98
CA GLY A 226 13.45 -3.70 11.24
C GLY A 226 12.40 -3.72 10.11
N ARG A 227 11.44 -4.65 10.20
CA ARG A 227 10.33 -4.79 9.25
C ARG A 227 9.14 -3.86 9.53
N TYR A 228 9.11 -3.22 10.69
CA TYR A 228 7.99 -2.40 11.12
C TYR A 228 8.14 -0.96 10.63
N THR A 229 7.04 -0.38 10.18
CA THR A 229 6.95 1.07 9.91
C THR A 229 5.83 1.65 10.77
N THR A 230 6.16 2.64 11.59
CA THR A 230 5.18 3.33 12.44
C THR A 230 4.96 4.75 11.92
N PHE A 231 3.71 5.09 11.66
CA PHE A 231 3.24 6.38 11.17
C PHE A 231 2.59 7.15 12.33
N PHE A 232 3.11 8.32 12.64
CA PHE A 232 2.55 9.19 13.69
C PHE A 232 1.71 10.27 13.04
N VAL A 233 0.39 10.16 13.19
CA VAL A 233 -0.59 11.05 12.54
C VAL A 233 -1.35 11.88 13.58
N ALA A 234 -1.79 13.08 13.19
CA ALA A 234 -2.69 13.87 14.02
C ALA A 234 -4.02 13.13 14.20
N TYR A 235 -4.66 13.34 15.36
CA TYR A 235 -5.94 12.71 15.73
C TYR A 235 -7.02 12.82 14.65
N GLN A 236 -7.16 14.00 14.06
CA GLN A 236 -8.16 14.28 13.02
C GLN A 236 -7.94 13.48 11.72
N PHE A 237 -6.71 13.02 11.46
CA PHE A 237 -6.37 12.26 10.24
C PHE A 237 -6.29 10.75 10.46
N ALA A 238 -6.22 10.30 11.72
CA ALA A 238 -6.19 8.88 12.04
C ALA A 238 -7.39 8.10 11.48
N PRO A 239 -8.65 8.60 11.55
CA PRO A 239 -9.80 7.89 10.98
C PRO A 239 -9.65 7.58 9.50
N VAL A 240 -9.15 8.53 8.70
CA VAL A 240 -8.98 8.37 7.25
C VAL A 240 -7.96 7.28 6.93
N LEU A 241 -6.84 7.26 7.67
CA LEU A 241 -5.81 6.25 7.44
C LEU A 241 -6.27 4.86 7.92
N ILE A 242 -6.99 4.79 9.03
CA ILE A 242 -7.60 3.55 9.54
C ILE A 242 -8.62 2.99 8.54
N GLU A 243 -9.49 3.84 8.00
CA GLU A 243 -10.47 3.45 6.99
C GLU A 243 -9.79 2.93 5.72
N SER A 244 -8.77 3.64 5.23
CA SER A 244 -7.97 3.20 4.08
C SER A 244 -7.31 1.83 4.31
N PHE A 245 -6.85 1.52 5.52
CA PHE A 245 -6.31 0.19 5.83
C PHE A 245 -7.40 -0.87 5.96
N LYS A 246 -8.58 -0.52 6.49
CA LYS A 246 -9.74 -1.44 6.49
C LYS A 246 -10.20 -1.78 5.08
N ASP A 247 -10.20 -0.82 4.18
CA ASP A 247 -10.52 -1.02 2.76
C ASP A 247 -9.52 -1.96 2.07
N LEU A 248 -8.25 -1.99 2.51
CA LEU A 248 -7.28 -2.99 2.08
C LEU A 248 -7.54 -4.41 2.61
N GLY A 249 -8.51 -4.59 3.51
CA GLY A 249 -8.78 -5.87 4.19
C GLY A 249 -7.91 -6.09 5.43
N CYS A 250 -7.35 -5.04 6.02
CA CYS A 250 -6.57 -5.13 7.25
C CYS A 250 -7.44 -5.22 8.49
N VAL A 251 -6.90 -5.80 9.55
CA VAL A 251 -7.50 -5.78 10.90
C VAL A 251 -6.75 -4.77 11.76
N MET A 252 -7.49 -3.99 12.55
CA MET A 252 -6.92 -3.00 13.46
C MET A 252 -6.86 -3.58 14.87
N GLU A 253 -5.68 -3.61 15.47
CA GLU A 253 -5.46 -3.97 16.86
C GLU A 253 -5.26 -2.67 17.65
N ILE A 254 -6.22 -2.32 18.50
CA ILE A 254 -6.16 -1.10 19.29
C ILE A 254 -5.46 -1.42 20.62
N ASP A 255 -4.23 -0.94 20.76
CA ASP A 255 -3.51 -0.95 22.04
C ASP A 255 -4.08 0.18 22.90
N GLN A 256 -4.72 -0.18 24.02
CA GLN A 256 -5.14 0.77 25.06
C GLN A 256 -3.96 1.22 25.90
#